data_AF-A0A931Q9R5-F1
#
_entry.id   AF-A0A931Q9R5-F1
#
_cell.length_a   1.000
_cell.length_b   1.000
_cell.length_c   1.000
_cell.angle_alpha   90.00
_cell.angle_beta   90.00
_cell.angle_gamma   90.00
#
_symmetry.space_group_name_H-M   'P 1'
#
loop_
_entity.id
_entity.type
_entity.pdbx_description
1 polymer ?
#
loop_
_entity_poly.entity_id
_entity_poly.type
_entity_poly.pdbx_seq_one_letter_code
_entity_poly.pdbx_strand_id
1 'polypeptide(L)'
;ARRFKQVSALGKVLDPTADRLMLIVGIVALLVDGSLPVFVGVLSIIRESLVALVSVVLGAMGVRRIDVTWWGKTGTFLLMFAFPLFLASHAGFWWENEAGLAAWAFVVPGLIISYVSACGYVPIARQALAERGIEQKQGA
;
A
#
# COMPACT_ATOMS: atom_id res chain seq x y z
N ALA A 1 20.09 13.54 6.47
CA ALA A 1 20.34 12.57 5.37
C ALA A 1 20.92 13.19 4.08
N ARG A 2 20.36 14.27 3.51
CA ARG A 2 20.90 14.90 2.26
C ARG A 2 22.32 15.46 2.36
N ARG A 3 22.84 15.67 3.58
CA ARG A 3 24.18 16.22 3.83
C ARG A 3 25.31 15.18 3.92
N PHE A 4 24.99 13.88 4.03
CA PHE A 4 26.00 12.84 4.34
C PHE A 4 26.19 11.73 3.30
N LYS A 5 25.47 11.72 2.17
CA LYS A 5 25.59 10.72 1.07
C LYS A 5 25.61 9.23 1.48
N GLN A 6 25.44 8.88 2.75
CA GLN A 6 25.29 7.52 3.25
C GLN A 6 23.83 7.12 3.17
N VAL A 7 23.39 6.76 1.97
CA VAL A 7 22.13 6.04 1.80
C VAL A 7 22.50 4.55 1.88
N SER A 8 22.38 3.94 3.07
CA SER A 8 22.70 2.51 3.21
C SER A 8 21.70 1.67 2.44
N ALA A 9 22.17 0.55 1.85
CA ALA A 9 21.29 -0.39 1.15
C ALA A 9 20.17 -0.92 2.06
N LEU A 10 20.47 -1.10 3.35
CA LEU A 10 19.50 -1.49 4.38
C LEU A 10 18.44 -0.41 4.63
N GLY A 11 18.85 0.87 4.72
CA GLY A 11 17.92 1.98 4.93
C GLY A 11 16.88 2.13 3.80
N LYS A 12 17.26 1.81 2.55
CA LYS A 12 16.35 1.86 1.38
C LYS A 12 15.23 0.82 1.41
N VAL A 13 15.31 -0.19 2.27
CA VAL A 13 14.29 -1.24 2.45
C VAL A 13 13.57 -1.06 3.78
N LEU A 14 14.31 -0.73 4.84
CA LEU A 14 13.76 -0.57 6.18
C LEU A 14 12.75 0.59 6.27
N ASP A 15 13.05 1.71 5.62
CA ASP A 15 12.22 2.92 5.66
C ASP A 15 10.80 2.70 5.08
N PRO A 16 10.63 2.17 3.85
CA PRO A 16 9.32 1.78 3.34
C PRO A 16 8.63 0.65 4.13
N THR A 17 9.41 -0.24 4.76
CA THR A 17 8.84 -1.36 5.51
C THR A 17 8.23 -0.88 6.84
N ALA A 18 8.93 0.00 7.54
CA ALA A 18 8.46 0.61 8.77
C ALA A 18 7.18 1.43 8.53
N ASP A 19 7.15 2.21 7.44
CA ASP A 19 5.96 2.98 7.04
C ASP A 19 4.73 2.08 6.83
N ARG A 20 4.90 0.96 6.11
CA ARG A 20 3.82 -0.01 5.89
C ARG A 20 3.36 -0.70 7.16
N LEU A 21 4.29 -1.08 8.03
CA LEU A 21 3.96 -1.66 9.33
C LEU A 21 3.15 -0.68 10.18
N MET A 22 3.53 0.60 10.17
CA MET A 22 2.78 1.65 10.87
C MET A 22 1.35 1.77 10.33
N LEU A 23 1.17 1.72 9.01
CA LEU A 23 -0.16 1.72 8.39
C LEU A 23 -1.00 0.50 8.78
N ILE A 24 -0.41 -0.70 8.73
CA ILE A 24 -1.11 -1.95 9.12
C ILE A 24 -1.52 -1.90 10.59
N VAL A 25 -0.62 -1.46 11.47
CA VAL A 25 -0.91 -1.29 12.91
C VAL A 25 -2.05 -0.29 13.11
N GLY A 26 -2.03 0.84 12.39
CA GLY A 26 -3.11 1.82 12.42
C GLY A 26 -4.46 1.23 12.00
N ILE A 27 -4.51 0.46 10.91
CA ILE A 27 -5.74 -0.22 10.47
C ILE A 27 -6.22 -1.20 11.55
N VAL A 28 -5.33 -2.03 12.11
CA VAL A 28 -5.71 -3.00 13.14
C VAL A 28 -6.24 -2.29 14.38
N ALA A 29 -5.62 -1.19 14.81
CA ALA A 29 -6.13 -0.39 15.92
C ALA A 29 -7.56 0.12 15.67
N LEU A 30 -7.83 0.64 14.46
CA LEU A 30 -9.18 1.09 14.09
C LEU A 30 -10.21 -0.04 14.00
N LEU A 31 -9.78 -1.24 13.60
CA LEU A 31 -10.64 -2.42 13.60
C LEU A 31 -11.00 -2.87 15.02
N VAL A 32 -10.03 -2.82 15.93
CA VAL A 32 -10.24 -3.16 17.36
C VAL A 32 -11.13 -2.12 18.03
N ASP A 33 -10.92 -0.85 17.71
CA ASP A 33 -11.74 0.27 18.19
C ASP A 33 -13.19 0.22 17.65
N GLY A 34 -13.41 -0.46 16.51
CA GLY A 34 -14.72 -0.60 15.88
C GLY A 34 -15.09 0.55 14.94
N SER A 35 -14.25 1.58 14.84
CA SER A 35 -14.44 2.74 13.95
C SER A 35 -14.35 2.41 12.47
N LEU A 36 -13.65 1.34 12.09
CA LEU A 36 -13.40 0.97 10.70
C LEU A 36 -14.19 -0.30 10.31
N PRO A 37 -14.96 -0.28 9.21
CA PRO A 37 -15.60 -1.49 8.70
C PRO A 37 -14.57 -2.59 8.39
N VAL A 38 -14.82 -3.80 8.88
CA VAL A 38 -13.87 -4.93 8.77
C VAL A 38 -13.42 -5.19 7.33
N PHE A 39 -14.36 -5.17 6.38
CA PHE A 39 -14.03 -5.41 4.98
C PHE A 39 -13.09 -4.35 4.40
N VAL A 40 -13.22 -3.07 4.80
CA VAL A 40 -12.34 -1.98 4.37
C VAL A 40 -10.93 -2.20 4.89
N GLY A 41 -10.80 -2.53 6.17
CA GLY A 41 -9.50 -2.83 6.78
C GLY A 41 -8.81 -4.02 6.13
N VAL A 42 -9.54 -5.12 5.91
CA VAL A 42 -9.02 -6.33 5.25
C VAL A 42 -8.57 -6.04 3.83
N LEU A 43 -9.38 -5.36 3.02
CA LEU A 43 -9.01 -5.00 1.65
C LEU A 43 -7.76 -4.09 1.60
N SER A 44 -7.68 -3.14 2.52
CA SER A 44 -6.54 -2.23 2.60
C SER A 44 -5.24 -2.97 2.94
N ILE A 45 -5.28 -3.89 3.92
CA ILE A 45 -4.13 -4.72 4.30
C ILE A 45 -3.71 -5.62 3.14
N ILE A 46 -4.66 -6.33 2.51
CA ILE A 46 -4.38 -7.22 1.38
C ILE A 46 -3.65 -6.46 0.27
N ARG A 47 -4.17 -5.29 -0.11
CA ARG A 47 -3.55 -4.44 -1.14
C ARG A 47 -2.13 -4.05 -0.76
N GLU A 48 -1.91 -3.64 0.49
CA GLU A 48 -0.61 -3.17 0.94
C GLU A 48 0.43 -4.30 0.96
N SER A 49 0.03 -5.49 1.42
CA SER A 49 0.85 -6.70 1.38
C SER A 49 1.16 -7.14 -0.05
N LEU A 50 0.20 -7.08 -0.97
CA LEU A 50 0.42 -7.44 -2.38
C LEU A 50 1.44 -6.53 -3.05
N VAL A 51 1.29 -5.21 -2.90
CA VAL A 51 2.23 -4.23 -3.48
C VAL A 51 3.62 -4.40 -2.86
N ALA A 52 3.71 -4.64 -1.54
CA ALA A 52 4.98 -4.89 -0.87
C ALA A 52 5.66 -6.17 -1.40
N LEU A 53 4.91 -7.27 -1.49
CA LEU A 53 5.42 -8.55 -1.96
C LEU A 53 5.94 -8.45 -3.39
N VAL A 54 5.16 -7.87 -4.30
CA VAL A 54 5.58 -7.68 -5.70
C VAL A 54 6.84 -6.82 -5.77
N SER A 55 6.91 -5.74 -4.99
CA SER A 55 8.09 -4.86 -4.93
C SER A 55 9.35 -5.59 -4.47
N VAL A 56 9.22 -6.45 -3.45
CA VAL A 56 10.32 -7.26 -2.91
C VAL A 56 10.77 -8.34 -3.91
N VAL A 57 9.82 -9.08 -4.49
CA VAL A 57 10.10 -10.16 -5.46
C VAL A 57 10.84 -9.60 -6.67
N LEU A 58 10.36 -8.50 -7.25
CA LEU A 58 10.99 -7.89 -8.41
C LEU A 58 12.36 -7.28 -8.08
N GLY A 59 12.49 -6.68 -6.90
CA GLY A 59 13.78 -6.19 -6.41
C GLY A 59 14.80 -7.32 -6.24
N ALA A 60 14.39 -8.46 -5.70
CA ALA A 60 15.22 -9.66 -5.57
C ALA A 60 15.59 -10.30 -6.93
N MET A 61 14.77 -10.04 -7.98
CA MET A 61 15.05 -10.51 -9.33
C MET A 61 16.06 -9.64 -10.09
N GLY A 62 16.47 -8.49 -9.54
CA GLY A 62 17.37 -7.56 -10.23
C GLY A 62 16.68 -6.71 -11.31
N VAL A 63 15.35 -6.83 -11.44
CA VAL A 63 14.54 -5.99 -12.32
C VAL A 63 14.59 -4.56 -11.77
N ARG A 64 14.68 -3.58 -12.68
CA ARG A 64 14.60 -2.16 -12.30
C ARG A 64 13.36 -1.96 -11.44
N ARG A 65 13.51 -1.28 -10.29
CA ARG A 65 12.40 -0.97 -9.37
C ARG A 65 11.21 -0.49 -10.19
N ILE A 66 10.09 -1.22 -10.12
CA ILE A 66 8.86 -0.72 -10.69
C ILE A 66 8.40 0.41 -9.79
N ASP A 67 8.46 1.63 -10.32
CA ASP A 67 7.96 2.77 -9.59
C ASP A 67 6.45 2.63 -9.40
N VAL A 68 6.00 2.95 -8.18
CA VAL A 68 4.56 2.96 -7.90
C VAL A 68 3.91 3.97 -8.83
N THR A 69 2.88 3.52 -9.57
CA THR A 69 2.19 4.39 -10.51
C THR A 69 1.63 5.59 -9.75
N TRP A 70 1.49 6.72 -10.44
CA TRP A 70 0.88 7.90 -9.82
C TRP A 70 -0.50 7.57 -9.24
N TRP A 71 -1.29 6.74 -9.93
CA TRP A 71 -2.56 6.22 -9.45
C TRP A 71 -2.44 5.43 -8.13
N GLY A 72 -1.45 4.55 -8.01
CA GLY A 72 -1.20 3.82 -6.77
C GLY A 72 -0.88 4.74 -5.58
N LYS A 73 -0.18 5.85 -5.83
CA LYS A 73 0.09 6.88 -4.82
C LYS A 73 -1.19 7.62 -4.43
N THR A 74 -2.00 8.02 -5.41
CA THR A 74 -3.29 8.68 -5.17
C THR A 74 -4.24 7.80 -4.37
N GLY A 75 -4.32 6.50 -4.70
CA GLY A 75 -5.14 5.56 -3.93
C GLY A 75 -4.72 5.47 -2.46
N THR A 76 -3.41 5.36 -2.21
CA THR A 76 -2.86 5.34 -0.84
C THR A 76 -3.13 6.67 -0.11
N PHE A 77 -2.96 7.80 -0.80
CA PHE A 77 -3.23 9.13 -0.25
C PHE A 77 -4.70 9.26 0.19
N LEU A 78 -5.66 8.83 -0.63
CA LEU A 78 -7.07 8.84 -0.26
C LEU A 78 -7.34 7.97 0.98
N LEU A 79 -6.73 6.79 1.08
CA LEU A 79 -6.84 5.91 2.25
C LEU A 79 -6.26 6.55 3.52
N MET A 80 -5.16 7.29 3.41
CA MET A 80 -4.57 8.04 4.54
C MET A 80 -5.51 9.11 5.09
N PHE A 81 -6.40 9.68 4.28
CA PHE A 81 -7.47 10.57 4.76
C PHE A 81 -8.67 9.81 5.30
N ALA A 82 -9.03 8.68 4.66
CA ALA A 82 -10.17 7.89 5.06
C ALA A 82 -10.05 7.33 6.49
N PHE A 83 -8.88 6.80 6.87
CA PHE A 83 -8.72 6.14 8.18
C PHE A 83 -8.90 7.08 9.38
N PRO A 84 -8.27 8.26 9.44
CA PRO A 84 -8.55 9.23 10.51
C PRO A 84 -9.99 9.75 10.49
N LEU A 85 -10.62 9.88 9.31
CA LEU A 85 -12.02 10.29 9.21
C LEU A 85 -12.97 9.22 9.77
N PHE A 86 -12.68 7.93 9.54
CA PHE A 86 -13.43 6.84 10.18
C PHE A 86 -13.34 6.91 11.70
N LEU A 87 -12.13 7.13 12.25
CA LEU A 87 -11.96 7.35 13.68
C LEU A 87 -12.74 8.56 14.18
N ALA A 88 -12.64 9.71 13.49
CA ALA A 88 -13.33 10.93 13.86
C ALA A 88 -14.86 10.77 13.85
N SER A 89 -15.40 9.92 12.97
CA SER A 89 -16.84 9.63 12.90
C SER A 89 -17.40 8.83 14.09
N HIS A 90 -16.53 8.29 14.96
CA HIS A 90 -16.90 7.52 16.15
C HIS A 90 -16.39 8.16 17.46
N ALA A 91 -15.82 9.36 17.40
CA ALA A 91 -15.06 9.95 18.50
C ALA A 91 -15.87 10.85 19.46
N GLY A 92 -17.19 10.96 19.32
CA GLY A 92 -18.04 11.83 20.16
C GLY A 92 -18.16 13.27 19.66
N PHE A 93 -17.77 13.56 18.41
CA PHE A 93 -17.72 14.94 17.90
C PHE A 93 -19.06 15.44 17.35
N TRP A 94 -19.26 16.76 17.34
CA TRP A 94 -20.46 17.39 16.78
C TRP A 94 -20.60 17.24 15.25
N TRP A 95 -19.57 16.73 14.57
CA TRP A 95 -19.42 16.61 13.12
C TRP A 95 -19.12 15.16 12.69
N GLU A 96 -19.57 14.20 13.50
CA GLU A 96 -19.39 12.75 13.26
C GLU A 96 -19.99 12.29 11.94
N ASN A 97 -21.19 12.77 11.61
CA ASN A 97 -21.91 12.36 10.40
C ASN A 97 -21.18 12.83 9.14
N GLU A 98 -20.66 14.05 9.17
CA GLU A 98 -19.87 14.66 8.11
C GLU A 98 -18.54 13.95 7.95
N ALA A 99 -17.88 13.62 9.07
CA ALA A 99 -16.65 12.83 9.07
C ALA A 99 -16.88 11.43 8.48
N GLY A 100 -18.00 10.77 8.82
CA GLY A 100 -18.37 9.46 8.28
C GLY A 100 -18.64 9.51 6.78
N LEU A 101 -19.40 10.51 6.31
CA LEU A 101 -19.64 10.71 4.89
C LEU A 101 -18.34 10.98 4.12
N ALA A 102 -17.47 11.83 4.68
CA ALA A 102 -16.16 12.10 4.10
C ALA A 102 -15.29 10.82 4.08
N ALA A 103 -15.26 10.04 5.16
CA ALA A 103 -14.52 8.78 5.22
C ALA A 103 -14.91 7.85 4.07
N TRP A 104 -16.22 7.68 3.83
CA TRP A 104 -16.72 6.89 2.71
C TRP A 104 -16.37 7.49 1.34
N ALA A 105 -16.48 8.82 1.20
CA ALA A 105 -16.12 9.52 -0.03
C ALA A 105 -14.63 9.38 -0.38
N PHE A 106 -13.74 9.23 0.61
CA PHE A 106 -12.32 8.98 0.39
C PHE A 106 -12.01 7.49 0.19
N VAL A 107 -12.61 6.60 0.99
CA VAL A 107 -12.25 5.18 1.00
C VAL A 107 -12.67 4.44 -0.25
N VAL A 108 -13.85 4.73 -0.79
CA VAL A 108 -14.39 4.03 -1.97
C VAL A 108 -13.51 4.28 -3.19
N PRO A 109 -13.25 5.53 -3.63
CA PRO A 109 -12.33 5.77 -4.73
C PRO A 109 -10.89 5.37 -4.37
N GLY A 110 -10.47 5.54 -3.12
CA GLY A 110 -9.15 5.13 -2.64
C GLY A 110 -8.89 3.64 -2.83
N LEU A 111 -9.82 2.79 -2.43
CA LEU A 111 -9.75 1.34 -2.62
C LEU A 111 -9.82 0.97 -4.11
N ILE A 112 -10.76 1.53 -4.87
CA ILE A 112 -10.92 1.24 -6.30
C ILE A 112 -9.60 1.54 -7.04
N ILE A 113 -9.06 2.74 -6.89
CA ILE A 113 -7.81 3.15 -7.54
C ILE A 113 -6.64 2.27 -7.07
N SER A 114 -6.60 1.96 -5.77
CA SER A 114 -5.53 1.14 -5.20
C SER A 114 -5.52 -0.28 -5.76
N TYR A 115 -6.69 -0.89 -5.95
CA TYR A 115 -6.83 -2.22 -6.52
C TYR A 115 -6.61 -2.24 -8.03
N VAL A 116 -7.12 -1.24 -8.77
CA VAL A 116 -6.84 -1.09 -10.20
C VAL A 116 -5.33 -0.95 -10.44
N SER A 117 -4.65 -0.12 -9.63
CA SER A 117 -3.19 0.00 -9.70
C SER A 117 -2.49 -1.30 -9.30
N ALA A 118 -3.00 -2.04 -8.31
CA ALA A 118 -2.42 -3.31 -7.89
C ALA A 118 -2.50 -4.37 -9.01
N CYS A 119 -3.66 -4.48 -9.67
CA CYS A 119 -3.87 -5.36 -10.82
C CYS A 119 -2.93 -5.03 -11.99
N GLY A 120 -2.58 -3.75 -12.17
CA GLY A 120 -1.58 -3.32 -13.17
C GLY A 120 -0.20 -3.95 -13.00
N TYR A 121 0.17 -4.41 -11.80
CA TYR A 121 1.45 -5.08 -11.58
C TYR A 121 1.47 -6.55 -11.99
N VAL A 122 0.30 -7.21 -12.10
CA VAL A 122 0.21 -8.63 -12.47
C VAL A 122 0.90 -8.95 -13.80
N PRO A 123 0.65 -8.24 -14.92
CA PRO A 123 1.31 -8.54 -16.19
C PRO A 123 2.83 -8.32 -16.11
N ILE A 124 3.28 -7.29 -15.39
CA ILE A 124 4.70 -6.98 -15.27
C ILE A 124 5.42 -8.06 -14.45
N ALA A 125 4.80 -8.51 -13.36
CA ALA A 125 5.30 -9.64 -12.57
C ALA A 125 5.37 -10.94 -13.40
N ARG A 126 4.36 -11.20 -14.24
CA ARG A 126 4.36 -12.38 -15.14
C ARG A 126 5.47 -12.32 -16.19
N GLN A 127 5.70 -11.16 -16.80
CA GLN A 127 6.77 -10.97 -17.78
C GLN A 127 8.15 -11.17 -17.14
N ALA A 128 8.38 -10.56 -15.98
CA ALA A 128 9.63 -10.74 -15.24
C ALA A 128 9.91 -12.21 -14.87
N LEU A 129 8.87 -12.96 -14.45
CA LEU A 129 9.01 -14.38 -14.13
C LEU A 129 9.29 -15.23 -15.37
N ALA A 130 8.70 -14.89 -16.52
CA ALA A 130 8.93 -15.59 -17.78
C ALA A 130 10.37 -15.40 -18.31
N GLU A 131 10.90 -14.17 -18.26
CA GLU A 131 12.27 -13.85 -18.70
C GLU A 131 13.33 -14.63 -17.90
N ARG A 132 13.18 -14.70 -16.57
CA ARG A 132 14.08 -15.49 -15.71
C ARG A 132 14.05 -16.99 -16.00
N GLY A 133 12.86 -17.54 -16.32
CA GLY A 133 12.72 -18.95 -16.68
C GLY A 133 13.45 -19.30 -17.98
N ILE A 134 13.65 -18.32 -18.87
CA ILE A 134 14.40 -18.47 -20.12
C ILE A 134 15.91 -18.38 -19.86
N GLU A 135 16.37 -17.40 -19.05
CA GLU A 135 17.79 -17.28 -18.69
C GLU A 135 18.33 -18.53 -17.98
N GLN A 136 17.56 -19.11 -17.05
CA GLN A 136 17.95 -20.36 -16.37
C GLN A 136 18.02 -21.57 -17.31
N LYS A 137 17.25 -21.58 -18.41
CA LYS A 137 17.29 -22.64 -19.42
C LYS A 137 18.40 -22.48 -20.45
N GLN A 138 18.93 -21.26 -20.65
CA GLN A 138 20.05 -20.99 -21.56
C GLN A 138 21.42 -21.11 -20.88
N GLY A 139 21.47 -20.99 -19.54
CA GLY A 139 22.69 -21.15 -18.74
C GLY A 139 22.94 -22.57 -18.21
N ALA A 140 22.08 -23.53 -18.53
CA ALA A 140 22.20 -24.96 -18.19
C ALA A 140 22.42 -25.79 -19.46
#